data_AF-A0A920KNF6-F1
#
_entry.id   AF-A0A920KNF6-F1
#
_cell.length_a   1.000
_cell.length_b   1.000
_cell.length_c   1.000
_cell.angle_alpha   90.00
_cell.angle_beta   90.00
_cell.angle_gamma   90.00
#
_symmetry.space_group_name_H-M   'P 1'
#
loop_
_entity.id
_entity.type
_entity.pdbx_description
1 polymer ?
#
loop_
_entity_poly.entity_id
_entity_poly.type
_entity_poly.pdbx_seq_one_letter_code
_entity_poly.pdbx_strand_id
1 'polypeptide(L)' 'MIILGSTTMHQSAEFLSNAVEVPVLNPGLVALKQCEVLVQLGLSHSKVAYQPPEALSDEALAAVPPVF' A
#
# COMPACT_ATOMS: atom_id res chain seq x y z
N MET A 1 -14.55 9.36 -12.26
CA MET A 1 -13.20 8.86 -11.95
C MET A 1 -13.32 7.42 -11.51
N ILE A 2 -12.40 6.56 -11.95
CA ILE A 2 -12.34 5.13 -11.60
C ILE A 2 -11.05 4.88 -10.82
N ILE A 3 -11.11 4.06 -9.77
CA ILE A 3 -9.95 3.61 -9.01
C ILE A 3 -9.86 2.09 -9.18
N LEU A 4 -8.67 1.57 -9.52
CA LEU A 4 -8.48 0.14 -9.60
C LEU A 4 -8.58 -0.50 -8.21
N GLY A 5 -9.39 -1.55 -8.07
CA GLY A 5 -9.67 -2.20 -6.79
C GLY A 5 -8.73 -3.35 -6.42
N SER A 6 -7.82 -3.75 -7.31
CA SER A 6 -6.87 -4.84 -7.06
C SER A 6 -5.47 -4.50 -7.56
N THR A 7 -4.45 -4.87 -6.80
CA THR A 7 -3.03 -4.70 -7.16
C THR A 7 -2.62 -5.51 -8.38
N THR A 8 -3.34 -6.60 -8.67
CA THR A 8 -3.11 -7.40 -9.90
C THR A 8 -3.56 -6.68 -11.17
N MET A 9 -4.37 -5.61 -11.07
CA MET A 9 -4.88 -4.83 -12.21
C MET A 9 -3.90 -3.76 -12.72
N HIS A 10 -2.63 -3.79 -12.32
CA HIS A 10 -1.64 -2.76 -12.68
C HIS A 10 -1.54 -2.49 -14.21
N GLN A 11 -1.66 -3.53 -15.04
CA GLN A 11 -1.72 -3.39 -16.51
C GLN A 11 -3.07 -2.87 -17.03
N SER A 12 -4.15 -3.08 -16.28
CA SER A 12 -5.49 -2.60 -16.61
C SER A 12 -5.64 -1.09 -16.48
N ALA A 13 -4.76 -0.42 -15.72
CA ALA A 13 -4.77 1.04 -15.56
C ALA A 13 -4.63 1.76 -16.89
N GLU A 14 -3.60 1.39 -17.66
CA GLU A 14 -3.27 2.00 -18.95
C GLU A 14 -4.35 1.69 -19.99
N PHE A 15 -4.76 0.42 -20.07
CA PHE A 15 -5.84 0.00 -20.96
C PHE A 15 -7.14 0.79 -20.71
N LEU A 16 -7.59 0.84 -19.45
CA LEU A 16 -8.83 1.55 -19.11
C LEU A 16 -8.69 3.06 -19.30
N SER A 17 -7.54 3.65 -19.01
CA SER A 17 -7.31 5.09 -19.20
C SER A 17 -7.41 5.51 -20.66
N ASN A 18 -7.12 4.62 -21.61
CA ASN A 18 -7.27 4.87 -23.04
C ASN A 18 -8.69 4.56 -23.55
N ALA A 19 -9.47 3.77 -22.81
CA ALA A 19 -10.78 3.29 -23.23
C ALA A 19 -11.96 4.10 -22.67
N VAL A 20 -11.73 4.95 -21.66
CA VAL A 20 -12.79 5.73 -20.99
C VAL A 20 -12.42 7.20 -20.90
N GLU A 21 -13.41 8.09 -20.95
CA GLU A 21 -13.21 9.55 -20.91
C GLU A 21 -12.97 10.09 -19.48
N VAL A 22 -13.06 9.22 -18.47
CA VAL A 22 -12.87 9.61 -17.06
C VAL A 22 -11.47 9.21 -16.57
N PRO A 23 -10.86 9.98 -15.66
CA PRO A 23 -9.56 9.61 -15.09
C PRO A 23 -9.60 8.25 -14.40
N VAL A 24 -8.56 7.44 -14.65
CA VAL A 24 -8.34 6.12 -14.05
C VAL A 24 -7.11 6.19 -13.14
N LEU A 25 -7.26 5.79 -11.88
CA LEU A 25 -6.20 5.86 -10.88
C LEU A 25 -5.63 4.47 -10.58
N ASN A 26 -4.31 4.32 -10.73
CA ASN A 26 -3.57 3.16 -10.23
C ASN A 26 -3.15 3.42 -8.76
N PRO A 27 -3.78 2.76 -7.78
CA PRO A 27 -3.51 3.00 -6.36
C PRO A 27 -2.09 2.62 -5.95
N GLY A 28 -1.43 1.67 -6.65
CA GLY A 28 -0.06 1.26 -6.32
C GLY A 28 0.95 2.39 -6.52
N LEU A 29 0.87 3.08 -7.66
CA LEU A 29 1.74 4.23 -7.95
C LEU A 29 1.44 5.42 -7.04
N VAL A 30 0.16 5.66 -6.75
CA VAL A 30 -0.26 6.73 -5.81
C VAL A 30 0.26 6.45 -4.40
N ALA A 31 0.15 5.21 -3.93
CA ALA A 31 0.66 4.82 -2.61
C ALA A 31 2.18 4.98 -2.52
N LEU A 32 2.93 4.63 -3.57
CA LEU A 32 4.37 4.86 -3.61
C LEU A 32 4.69 6.36 -3.52
N LYS A 33 4.00 7.19 -4.31
CA LYS A 33 4.23 8.63 -4.28
C LYS A 33 3.88 9.24 -2.92
N GLN A 34 2.80 8.77 -2.30
CA GLN A 34 2.41 9.17 -0.95
C GLN A 34 3.48 8.78 0.09
N CYS A 35 4.07 7.59 -0.04
CA CYS A 35 5.17 7.15 0.82
C CYS A 35 6.39 8.07 0.69
N GLU A 36 6.79 8.42 -0.53
CA GLU A 36 7.88 9.38 -0.76
C GLU A 36 7.60 10.73 -0.09
N VAL A 37 6.38 11.24 -0.20
CA VAL A 37 5.97 12.51 0.44
C VAL A 37 6.06 12.40 1.97
N LEU A 38 5.59 11.31 2.56
CA LEU A 38 5.68 11.10 4.01
C LEU A 38 7.13 11.09 4.48
N VAL A 39 8.01 10.37 3.78
CA VAL A 39 9.44 10.32 4.08
C VAL A 39 10.10 11.68 3.93
N GLN A 40 9.82 12.41 2.85
CA GLN A 40 10.37 13.75 2.59
C GLN A 40 9.96 14.76 3.67
N LEU A 41 8.75 14.63 4.21
CA LEU A 41 8.25 15.50 5.28
C LEU A 41 8.63 15.01 6.69
N GLY A 42 9.33 13.88 6.81
CA GLY A 42 9.69 13.29 8.11
C GLY A 42 8.47 12.80 8.91
N LEU A 43 7.36 12.49 8.24
CA LEU A 43 6.13 12.04 8.85
C LEU A 43 6.10 10.51 9.00
N SER A 44 5.47 10.02 10.07
CA SER A 44 5.23 8.60 10.32
C SER A 44 3.86 8.38 10.97
N HIS A 45 3.45 7.12 11.14
CA HIS A 45 2.19 6.80 11.82
C HIS A 45 2.18 7.34 13.25
N SER A 46 1.14 8.08 13.61
CA SER A 46 0.91 8.57 14.97
C SER A 46 0.83 7.39 15.94
N LYS A 47 1.68 7.39 16.98
CA LYS A 47 1.63 6.38 18.04
C LYS A 47 0.49 6.57 19.03
N VAL A 48 -0.18 7.73 18.99
CA VAL A 48 -1.41 7.95 19.76
C VAL A 48 -2.58 7.22 19.11
N ALA A 49 -2.73 7.31 17.79
CA ALA A 49 -3.80 6.66 17.03
C ALA A 49 -3.48 5.21 16.63
N TYR A 50 -2.22 4.91 16.32
CA TYR A 50 -1.69 3.60 15.96
C TYR A 50 -0.68 3.16 17.01
N GLN A 51 -1.20 2.80 18.18
CA GLN A 51 -0.41 2.26 19.28
C GLN A 51 0.35 1.00 18.84
N PRO A 52 1.55 0.74 19.39
CA PRO A 52 2.17 -0.56 19.21
C PRO A 52 1.26 -1.69 19.74
N PRO A 53 1.37 -2.92 19.20
CA PRO A 53 0.70 -4.08 19.79
C PRO A 53 1.05 -4.23 21.27
N GLU A 54 0.10 -4.70 22.08
CA GLU A 54 0.29 -4.93 23.52
C GLU A 54 1.38 -5.97 23.81
N ALA A 55 1.45 -7.00 22.98
CA ALA A 55 2.47 -8.03 23.01
C ALA A 55 2.93 -8.36 21.59
N LEU A 56 4.22 -8.59 21.42
CA LEU A 56 4.77 -9.21 20.22
C LEU A 56 4.47 -10.72 20.29
N SER A 57 4.17 -11.34 19.14
CA SER A 57 3.91 -12.78 19.05
C SER A 57 4.99 -13.44 18.20
N ASP A 58 6.24 -13.05 18.43
CA ASP A 58 7.38 -13.53 17.68
C ASP A 58 7.59 -15.04 17.95
N GLU A 59 7.27 -15.53 19.16
CA GLU A 59 7.31 -16.96 19.49
C GLU A 59 6.33 -17.80 18.66
N ALA A 60 5.17 -17.25 18.28
CA ALA A 60 4.20 -17.97 17.45
C ALA A 60 4.73 -18.21 16.03
N LEU A 61 5.60 -17.32 15.54
CA LEU A 61 6.26 -17.44 14.24
C LEU A 61 7.59 -18.21 14.32
N ALA A 62 8.17 -18.39 15.50
CA ALA A 62 9.43 -19.13 15.69
C ALA A 62 9.36 -20.60 15.25
N ALA A 63 8.16 -21.21 15.27
CA ALA A 63 7.93 -22.57 14.81
C ALA A 63 7.80 -22.70 13.28
N VAL A 64 7.72 -21.57 12.55
CA VAL A 64 7.67 -21.56 11.09
C VAL A 64 9.10 -21.59 10.56
N PRO A 65 9.53 -22.68 9.88
CA PRO A 65 10.86 -22.74 9.32
C PRO A 65 11.05 -21.62 8.28
N PRO A 66 12.21 -20.96 8.23
CA PRO A 66 12.50 -19.99 7.18
C PRO A 66 12.47 -20.71 5.82
N VAL A 67 11.70 -20.15 4.87
CA VAL A 67 11.56 -20.69 3.51
C VAL A 67 12.62 -20.10 2.55
N PHE A 68 13.66 -19.46 3.10
CA PHE A 68 14.77 -18.86 2.36
C PHE A 68 16.09 -19.16 3.06
#